data_AF-F0ICU2-F1
#
_entry.id   AF-F0ICU2-F1
#
_cell.length_a   1.000
_cell.length_b   1.000
_cell.length_c   1.000
_cell.angle_alpha   90.00
_cell.angle_beta   90.00
_cell.angle_gamma   90.00
#
_symmetry.space_group_name_H-M   'P 1'
#
loop_
_entity.id
_entity.type
_entity.pdbx_description
1 polymer ?
#
loop_
_entity_poly.entity_id
_entity_poly.type
_entity_poly.pdbx_seq_one_letter_code
_entity_poly.pdbx_strand_id
1 'polypeptide(L)'
;MAGIPTLVKEELINTYRKGTYPDGHIPTTQEIDNLKELLTYTGECLQKDYMKGLFKEYPTYATSFGYTLHTIEEAILFNNTHEGMHLGVIIALNYHL
;
A
#
# COMPACT_ATOMS: atom_id res chain seq x y z
N MET A 1 -2.15 3.45 -13.05
CA MET A 1 -1.33 2.29 -12.62
C MET A 1 -0.81 1.56 -13.85
N ALA A 2 0.27 0.79 -13.72
CA ALA A 2 1.03 0.14 -14.79
C ALA A 2 0.28 -0.98 -15.58
N GLY A 3 -1.05 -0.94 -15.64
CA GLY A 3 -1.87 -1.89 -16.40
C GLY A 3 -2.00 -3.29 -15.78
N ILE A 4 -1.46 -3.51 -14.58
CA ILE A 4 -1.50 -4.81 -13.89
C ILE A 4 -2.75 -4.88 -12.99
N PRO A 5 -3.53 -6.00 -13.04
CA PRO A 5 -4.65 -6.22 -12.13
C PRO A 5 -4.23 -6.14 -10.66
N THR A 6 -5.09 -5.56 -9.83
CA THR A 6 -4.84 -5.46 -8.38
C THR A 6 -5.10 -6.81 -7.70
N LEU A 7 -4.20 -7.22 -6.81
CA LEU A 7 -4.30 -8.49 -6.04
C LEU A 7 -5.23 -8.36 -4.83
N VAL A 8 -5.57 -7.14 -4.45
CA VAL A 8 -6.41 -6.80 -3.31
C VAL A 8 -7.86 -6.62 -3.75
N LYS A 9 -8.80 -7.17 -2.99
CA LYS A 9 -10.24 -7.00 -3.26
C LYS A 9 -10.63 -5.52 -3.23
N GLU A 10 -11.48 -5.13 -4.16
CA GLU A 10 -11.95 -3.75 -4.29
C GLU A 10 -12.64 -3.24 -3.01
N GLU A 11 -13.37 -4.11 -2.31
CA GLU A 11 -13.97 -3.81 -1.01
C GLU A 11 -12.93 -3.32 0.00
N LEU A 12 -11.81 -4.03 0.16
CA LEU A 12 -10.76 -3.65 1.10
C LEU A 12 -10.13 -2.30 0.71
N ILE A 13 -9.92 -2.07 -0.58
CA ILE A 13 -9.39 -0.79 -1.09
C ILE A 13 -10.38 0.34 -0.77
N ASN A 14 -11.66 0.14 -1.04
CA ASN A 14 -12.66 1.18 -0.81
C ASN A 14 -12.85 1.51 0.68
N THR A 15 -12.65 0.54 1.57
CA THR A 15 -12.69 0.75 3.02
C THR A 15 -11.48 1.53 3.54
N TYR A 16 -10.27 1.25 3.06
CA TYR A 16 -9.03 1.76 3.67
C TYR A 16 -8.24 2.77 2.84
N ARG A 17 -8.67 3.09 1.61
CA ARG A 17 -7.97 4.08 0.78
C ARG A 17 -7.99 5.48 1.39
N LYS A 18 -7.01 6.29 1.01
CA LYS A 18 -6.96 7.72 1.36
C LYS A 18 -8.31 8.41 1.10
N GLY A 19 -8.79 9.15 2.10
CA GLY A 19 -10.06 9.87 2.07
C GLY A 19 -11.19 9.17 2.83
N THR A 20 -10.99 7.94 3.29
CA THR A 20 -11.88 7.29 4.25
C THR A 20 -11.53 7.67 5.70
N TYR A 21 -12.40 7.30 6.63
CA TYR A 21 -12.27 7.57 8.06
C TYR A 21 -12.82 6.36 8.84
N PRO A 22 -12.40 6.16 10.10
CA PRO A 22 -12.92 5.07 10.93
C PRO A 22 -14.44 5.16 11.08
N ASP A 23 -15.14 4.07 10.78
CA ASP A 23 -16.59 3.94 10.85
C ASP A 23 -17.08 3.35 12.18
N GLY A 24 -16.15 3.00 13.08
CA GLY A 24 -16.42 2.36 14.37
C GLY A 24 -16.42 0.83 14.32
N HIS A 25 -16.20 0.22 13.15
CA HIS A 25 -15.97 -1.23 13.06
C HIS A 25 -14.71 -1.63 13.81
N ILE A 26 -14.80 -2.70 14.59
CA ILE A 26 -13.65 -3.30 15.28
C ILE A 26 -13.30 -4.59 14.52
N PRO A 27 -12.12 -4.66 13.87
CA PRO A 27 -11.71 -5.85 13.13
C PRO A 27 -11.63 -7.09 14.01
N THR A 28 -12.14 -8.20 13.51
CA THR A 28 -11.96 -9.53 14.09
C THR A 28 -10.52 -10.02 13.92
N THR A 29 -10.11 -11.00 14.74
CA THR A 29 -8.79 -11.64 14.61
C THR A 29 -8.55 -12.21 13.21
N GLN A 30 -9.58 -12.81 12.60
CA GLN A 30 -9.48 -13.36 11.24
C GLN A 30 -9.23 -12.27 10.19
N GLU A 31 -9.90 -11.11 10.30
CA GLU A 31 -9.66 -9.98 9.39
C GLU A 31 -8.24 -9.44 9.53
N ILE A 32 -7.73 -9.35 10.76
CA ILE A 32 -6.35 -8.93 11.03
C ILE A 32 -5.34 -9.92 10.44
N ASP A 33 -5.56 -11.23 10.60
CA ASP A 33 -4.64 -12.23 10.08
C ASP A 33 -4.66 -12.29 8.55
N ASN A 34 -5.83 -12.14 7.93
CA ASN A 34 -5.95 -12.00 6.48
C ASN A 34 -5.20 -10.76 5.97
N LEU A 35 -5.27 -9.64 6.68
CA LEU A 35 -4.55 -8.41 6.32
C LEU A 35 -3.03 -8.61 6.40
N LYS A 36 -2.52 -9.29 7.43
CA LYS A 36 -1.09 -9.62 7.57
C LYS A 36 -0.60 -10.51 6.43
N GLU A 37 -1.37 -11.55 6.09
CA GLU A 37 -1.03 -12.45 4.98
C GLU A 37 -0.96 -11.67 3.66
N LEU A 38 -1.94 -10.80 3.41
CA LEU A 38 -1.98 -9.97 2.22
C LEU A 38 -0.79 -9.01 2.14
N LEU A 39 -0.39 -8.40 3.26
CA LEU A 39 0.77 -7.52 3.35
C LEU A 39 2.04 -8.22 2.88
N THR A 40 2.30 -9.44 3.37
CA THR A 40 3.48 -10.21 2.97
C THR A 40 3.38 -10.74 1.55
N TYR A 41 2.22 -11.29 1.18
CA TYR A 41 1.99 -11.91 -0.13
C TYR A 41 2.13 -10.91 -1.28
N THR A 42 1.58 -9.71 -1.12
CA THR A 42 1.65 -8.67 -2.16
C THR A 42 3.08 -8.16 -2.36
N GLY A 43 3.88 -8.07 -1.29
CA GLY A 43 5.31 -7.74 -1.37
C GLY A 43 6.11 -8.78 -2.17
N GLU A 44 5.86 -10.07 -1.94
CA GLU A 44 6.49 -11.15 -2.70
C GLU A 44 6.08 -11.13 -4.19
N CYS A 45 4.81 -10.88 -4.48
CA CYS A 45 4.32 -10.76 -5.86
C CYS A 45 4.97 -9.56 -6.56
N LEU A 46 5.05 -8.40 -5.89
CA LEU A 46 5.74 -7.22 -6.43
C LEU A 46 7.19 -7.56 -6.79
N GLN A 47 7.93 -8.24 -5.90
CA GLN A 47 9.30 -8.65 -6.18
C GLN A 47 9.41 -9.55 -7.42
N LYS A 48 8.54 -10.57 -7.51
CA LYS A 48 8.51 -11.50 -8.66
C LYS A 48 8.19 -10.78 -9.96
N ASP A 49 7.23 -9.86 -9.94
CA ASP A 49 6.78 -9.11 -11.12
C ASP A 49 7.80 -8.06 -11.55
N TYR A 50 8.50 -7.46 -10.58
CA TYR A 50 9.64 -6.58 -10.83
C TYR A 50 10.79 -7.33 -11.50
N MET A 51 11.17 -8.51 -11.01
CA MET A 51 12.22 -9.34 -11.62
C MET A 51 11.87 -9.83 -13.03
N LYS A 52 10.58 -10.03 -13.33
CA LYS A 52 10.10 -10.36 -14.68
C LYS A 52 10.10 -9.15 -15.63
N GLY A 53 10.36 -7.94 -15.12
CA GLY A 53 10.32 -6.71 -15.90
C GLY A 53 8.91 -6.36 -16.38
N LEU A 54 7.88 -6.61 -15.58
CA LEU A 54 6.49 -6.29 -15.95
C LEU A 54 6.19 -4.79 -15.95
N PHE A 55 7.00 -3.98 -15.25
CA PHE A 55 6.77 -2.54 -15.08
C PHE A 55 7.55 -1.64 -16.05
N LYS A 56 7.85 -2.13 -17.27
CA LYS A 56 8.61 -1.36 -18.28
C LYS A 56 7.89 -0.08 -18.72
N GLU A 57 6.57 -0.15 -18.83
CA GLU A 57 5.72 0.99 -19.14
C GLU A 57 5.05 1.47 -17.85
N TYR A 58 5.58 2.55 -17.27
CA TYR A 58 5.05 3.14 -16.05
C TYR A 58 4.40 4.49 -16.35
N PRO A 59 3.06 4.61 -16.30
CA PRO A 59 2.41 5.88 -16.56
C PRO A 59 2.74 6.88 -15.45
N THR A 60 3.09 8.10 -15.85
CA THR A 60 3.39 9.16 -14.89
C THR A 60 2.22 9.38 -13.92
N TYR A 61 2.52 9.45 -12.63
CA TYR A 61 1.53 9.59 -11.58
C TYR A 61 1.92 10.67 -10.57
N ALA A 62 1.12 11.73 -10.50
CA ALA A 62 1.29 12.77 -9.49
C ALA A 62 0.67 12.31 -8.17
N THR A 63 1.51 12.15 -7.14
CA THR A 63 1.05 11.83 -5.79
C THR A 63 0.44 13.08 -5.14
N SER A 64 -0.43 12.88 -4.16
CA SER A 64 -0.97 13.98 -3.36
C SER A 64 0.05 14.69 -2.47
N PHE A 65 1.28 14.15 -2.38
CA PHE A 65 2.39 14.77 -1.64
C PHE A 65 3.16 15.78 -2.51
N GLY A 66 2.74 16.00 -3.76
CA GLY A 66 3.42 16.88 -4.71
C GLY A 66 4.62 16.21 -5.41
N TYR A 67 4.87 14.92 -5.13
CA TYR A 67 5.90 14.15 -5.81
C TYR A 67 5.31 13.45 -7.04
N THR A 68 5.96 13.55 -8.19
CA THR A 68 5.53 12.89 -9.43
C THR A 68 6.37 11.65 -9.65
N LEU A 69 5.71 10.50 -9.87
CA LEU A 69 6.32 9.22 -10.13
C LEU A 69 6.38 8.98 -11.64
N HIS A 70 7.54 8.61 -12.14
CA HIS A 70 7.84 8.31 -13.53
C HIS A 70 8.21 6.84 -13.73
N THR A 71 8.73 6.17 -12.71
CA THR A 71 9.13 4.76 -12.78
C THR A 71 8.62 3.93 -11.60
N ILE A 72 8.72 2.61 -11.73
CA ILE A 72 8.40 1.69 -10.63
C ILE A 72 9.35 1.85 -9.45
N GLU A 73 10.63 2.16 -9.69
CA GLU A 73 11.62 2.37 -8.64
C GLU A 73 11.27 3.61 -7.80
N GLU A 74 10.82 4.69 -8.45
CA GLU A 74 10.32 5.87 -7.74
C GLU A 74 9.06 5.54 -6.93
N ALA A 75 8.17 4.70 -7.47
CA ALA A 75 6.97 4.27 -6.75
C ALA A 75 7.31 3.40 -5.53
N ILE A 76 8.29 2.49 -5.65
CA ILE A 76 8.80 1.68 -4.54
C ILE A 76 9.43 2.58 -3.46
N LEU A 77 10.26 3.55 -3.87
CA LEU A 77 10.88 4.50 -2.95
C LEU A 77 9.83 5.36 -2.21
N PHE A 78 8.83 5.85 -2.95
CA PHE A 78 7.70 6.58 -2.38
C PHE A 78 6.93 5.72 -1.38
N ASN A 79 6.62 4.47 -1.74
CA ASN A 79 5.94 3.53 -0.85
C ASN A 79 6.72 3.31 0.45
N ASN A 80 8.03 3.07 0.38
CA ASN A 80 8.85 2.90 1.59
C ASN A 80 8.85 4.14 2.48
N THR A 81 8.86 5.33 1.88
CA THR A 81 8.75 6.60 2.62
C THR A 81 7.38 6.73 3.29
N HIS A 82 6.30 6.35 2.58
CA HIS A 82 4.94 6.34 3.08
C HIS A 82 4.76 5.34 4.25
N GLU A 83 5.33 4.15 4.16
CA GLU A 83 5.33 3.17 5.24
C GLU A 83 6.11 3.66 6.47
N GLY A 84 7.21 4.40 6.27
CA GLY A 84 7.93 5.06 7.36
C GLY A 84 7.06 6.05 8.13
N MET A 85 6.20 6.80 7.43
CA MET A 85 5.22 7.70 8.05
C MET A 85 4.15 6.93 8.82
N HIS A 86 3.60 5.85 8.25
CA HIS A 86 2.65 4.97 8.94
C HIS A 86 3.24 4.39 10.22
N LEU A 87 4.48 3.89 10.17
CA LEU A 87 5.19 3.39 11.34
C LEU A 87 5.33 4.48 12.42
N GLY A 88 5.69 5.71 12.04
CA GLY A 88 5.76 6.83 12.97
C GLY A 88 4.44 7.11 13.69
N VAL A 89 3.31 7.08 12.97
CA VAL A 89 1.97 7.24 13.56
C VAL A 89 1.62 6.09 14.49
N ILE A 90 1.90 4.85 14.09
CA ILE A 90 1.63 3.66 14.92
C ILE A 90 2.42 3.74 16.23
N ILE A 91 3.71 4.12 16.17
CA ILE A 91 4.55 4.32 17.35
C ILE A 91 3.93 5.41 18.23
N ALA A 92 3.55 6.56 17.67
CA ALA A 92 2.96 7.65 18.44
C ALA A 92 1.64 7.24 19.13
N LEU A 93 0.76 6.51 18.45
CA LEU A 93 -0.47 5.98 19.04
C LEU A 93 -0.17 5.02 20.20
N ASN A 94 0.82 4.13 20.03
CA ASN A 94 1.21 3.17 21.07
C ASN A 94 1.91 3.83 22.26
N TYR A 95 2.55 4.99 22.08
CA TYR A 95 3.12 5.77 23.18
C TYR A 95 2.07 6.43 24.09
N HIS A 96 0.84 6.58 23.59
CA HIS A 96 -0.26 7.26 24.27
C HIS A 96 -1.37 6.30 24.75
N LEU A 97 -1.19 5.00 24.54
CA LEU A 97 -2.02 3.92 25.07
C LEU A 97 -1.31 3.25 26.26
#